data_AF-A0A2Z4K2Y9-F1
#
_entry.id   AF-A0A2Z4K2Y9-F1
#
_cell.length_a   1.000
_cell.length_b   1.000
_cell.length_c   1.000
_cell.angle_alpha   90.00
_cell.angle_beta   90.00
_cell.angle_gamma   90.00
#
_symmetry.space_group_name_H-M   'P 1'
#
loop_
_entity.id
_entity.type
_entity.pdbx_description
1 polymer ?
#
loop_
_entity_poly.entity_id
_entity_poly.type
_entity_poly.pdbx_seq_one_letter_code
_entity_poly.pdbx_strand_id
1 'polypeptide(L)'
;MVLIVGLILITPGLFLGALLIANAETTVYERTKSPDGGREARVQFTDAGAISRFERFVFVKSNWVPSDSAWFSCRAFWAHGEPEIDLEWRDNSTLLIKHHAEPRNIADVAPTCGSVKIVTMAVEPFEDL
;
A
#
# COMPACT_ATOMS: atom_id res chain seq x y z
N MET A 1 3.26 23.50 39.06
CA MET A 1 4.14 23.98 37.98
C MET A 1 4.94 22.83 37.35
N VAL A 2 4.29 21.69 37.03
CA VAL A 2 4.92 20.49 36.43
C VAL A 2 4.24 20.10 35.12
N LEU A 3 2.98 20.49 34.92
CA LEU A 3 2.21 20.20 33.70
C LEU A 3 2.70 20.94 32.44
N ILE A 4 3.36 22.10 32.59
CA ILE A 4 3.80 22.93 31.45
C ILE A 4 5.07 22.35 30.79
N VAL A 5 5.90 21.62 31.54
CA VAL A 5 7.15 21.02 31.03
C VAL A 5 6.87 19.78 30.17
N GLY A 6 5.83 19.01 30.49
CA GLY A 6 5.42 17.85 29.69
C GLY A 6 4.92 18.22 28.29
N LEU A 7 4.27 19.38 28.15
CA LEU A 7 3.70 19.84 26.87
C LEU A 7 4.76 20.30 25.86
N ILE A 8 5.93 20.76 26.35
CA ILE A 8 7.04 21.30 25.53
C ILE A 8 7.94 20.18 24.98
N LEU A 9 7.98 19.01 25.62
CA LEU A 9 8.75 17.85 25.13
C LEU A 9 8.00 17.00 24.10
N ILE A 10 6.67 17.04 24.13
CA ILE A 10 5.82 16.23 23.23
C ILE A 10 5.68 16.91 21.85
N THR A 11 5.75 18.23 21.80
CA THR A 11 5.58 19.01 20.58
C THR A 11 6.70 18.76 19.54
N PRO A 12 8.01 18.88 19.84
CA PRO A 12 9.05 18.68 18.83
C PRO A 12 9.10 17.24 18.29
N GLY A 13 8.87 16.23 19.14
CA GLY A 13 8.83 14.83 18.70
C GLY A 13 7.68 14.51 17.72
N LEU A 14 6.50 15.08 17.96
CA LEU A 14 5.36 14.98 17.04
C LEU A 14 5.60 15.72 15.72
N PHE A 15 6.24 16.89 15.76
CA PHE A 15 6.58 17.64 14.55
C PHE A 15 7.64 16.91 13.70
N LEU A 16 8.64 16.29 14.32
CA LEU A 16 9.65 15.47 13.61
C LEU A 16 9.02 14.22 12.96
N GLY A 17 8.14 13.51 13.67
CA GLY A 17 7.41 12.37 13.09
C GLY A 17 6.50 12.78 11.93
N ALA A 18 5.79 13.91 12.06
CA ALA A 18 4.94 14.45 10.99
C ALA A 18 5.75 14.92 9.76
N LEU A 19 6.93 15.51 9.97
CA LEU A 19 7.82 15.95 8.88
C LEU A 19 8.42 14.77 8.10
N LEU A 20 8.75 13.66 8.76
CA LEU A 20 9.24 12.45 8.09
C LEU A 20 8.16 11.83 7.19
N ILE A 21 6.91 11.80 7.64
CA ILE A 21 5.76 11.32 6.84
C ILE A 21 5.45 12.31 5.69
N ALA A 22 5.62 13.62 5.91
CA ALA A 22 5.38 14.64 4.88
C ALA A 22 6.39 14.60 3.71
N ASN A 23 7.57 14.02 3.92
CA ASN A 23 8.57 13.80 2.87
C ASN A 23 8.54 12.38 2.32
N ALA A 24 7.48 11.61 2.60
CA ALA A 24 7.39 10.26 2.09
C ALA A 24 7.21 10.26 0.57
N GLU A 25 8.17 9.71 -0.15
CA GLU A 25 8.11 9.59 -1.60
C GLU A 25 7.30 8.35 -1.99
N THR A 26 6.35 8.49 -2.91
CA THR A 26 5.56 7.34 -3.37
C THR A 26 5.97 6.97 -4.78
N THR A 27 6.46 5.74 -4.94
CA THR A 27 6.78 5.15 -6.23
C THR A 27 5.67 4.20 -6.64
N VAL A 28 5.17 4.32 -7.87
CA VAL A 28 4.17 3.40 -8.44
C VAL A 28 4.83 2.55 -9.51
N TYR A 29 4.83 1.23 -9.31
CA TYR A 29 5.52 0.28 -10.18
C TYR A 29 4.62 -0.19 -11.32
N GLU A 30 3.36 -0.46 -11.00
CA GLU A 30 2.39 -0.96 -11.95
C GLU A 30 1.03 -0.30 -11.72
N ARG A 31 0.29 -0.08 -12.80
CA ARG A 31 -1.13 0.25 -12.77
C ARG A 31 -1.87 -0.59 -13.80
N THR A 32 -3.05 -1.06 -13.40
CA THR A 32 -3.95 -1.76 -14.31
C THR A 32 -5.39 -1.34 -14.06
N LYS A 33 -6.18 -1.29 -15.13
CA LYS A 33 -7.60 -0.91 -15.07
C LYS A 33 -8.46 -2.16 -15.25
N SER A 34 -9.59 -2.19 -14.55
CA SER A 34 -10.59 -3.22 -14.82
C SER A 34 -11.02 -3.17 -16.29
N PRO A 35 -11.51 -4.28 -16.89
CA PRO A 35 -11.86 -4.30 -18.31
C PRO A 35 -12.92 -3.27 -18.72
N ASP A 36 -13.80 -2.88 -17.80
CA ASP A 36 -14.78 -1.80 -17.98
C ASP A 36 -14.22 -0.38 -17.70
N GLY A 37 -12.98 -0.28 -17.22
CA GLY A 37 -12.31 0.96 -16.86
C GLY A 37 -12.85 1.66 -15.60
N GLY A 38 -13.79 1.05 -14.87
CA GLY A 38 -14.40 1.65 -13.68
C GLY A 38 -13.49 1.65 -12.45
N ARG A 39 -12.53 0.73 -12.40
CA ARG A 39 -11.60 0.53 -11.29
C ARG A 39 -10.16 0.60 -11.77
N GLU A 40 -9.30 1.02 -10.87
CA GLU A 40 -7.85 1.01 -11.06
C GLU A 40 -7.21 0.31 -9.86
N ALA A 41 -6.30 -0.61 -10.13
CA ALA A 41 -5.41 -1.20 -9.16
C ALA A 41 -3.98 -0.73 -9.43
N ARG A 42 -3.21 -0.50 -8.38
CA ARG A 42 -1.81 -0.07 -8.49
C ARG A 42 -0.94 -0.74 -7.46
N VAL A 43 0.29 -1.06 -7.86
CA VAL A 43 1.37 -1.46 -6.96
C VAL A 43 2.17 -0.22 -6.60
N GLN A 44 2.29 0.07 -5.31
CA GLN A 44 3.06 1.22 -4.83
C GLN A 44 3.99 0.84 -3.69
N PHE A 45 5.07 1.61 -3.58
CA PHE A 45 5.94 1.71 -2.42
C PHE A 45 5.88 3.14 -1.91
N THR A 46 5.89 3.31 -0.59
CA THR A 46 6.00 4.63 0.04
C THR A 46 7.26 4.66 0.89
N ASP A 47 8.27 5.39 0.43
CA ASP A 47 9.54 5.59 1.12
C ASP A 47 9.42 6.74 2.12
N ALA A 48 9.32 6.40 3.41
CA ALA A 48 9.36 7.35 4.52
C ALA A 48 10.79 7.51 5.13
N GLY A 49 11.84 7.26 4.35
CA GLY A 49 13.24 7.37 4.78
C GLY A 49 13.67 6.21 5.68
N ALA A 50 14.37 6.49 6.79
CA ALA A 50 14.96 5.47 7.68
C ALA A 50 13.95 4.48 8.31
N ILE A 51 12.65 4.68 8.11
CA ILE A 51 11.56 3.87 8.65
C ILE A 51 10.93 3.00 7.55
N SER A 52 11.22 3.25 6.26
CA SER A 52 10.67 2.42 5.18
C SER A 52 11.37 1.06 5.19
N ARG A 53 10.61 0.00 5.48
CA ARG A 53 11.10 -1.39 5.47
C ARG A 53 11.06 -2.01 4.09
N PHE A 54 11.02 -1.18 3.05
CA PHE A 54 10.59 -1.54 1.70
C PHE A 54 9.23 -2.23 1.78
N GLU A 55 8.13 -1.51 1.74
CA GLU A 55 6.80 -2.15 1.87
C GLU A 55 6.06 -2.06 0.55
N ARG A 56 5.64 -3.21 0.02
CA ARG A 56 4.88 -3.26 -1.23
C ARG A 56 3.40 -3.30 -0.92
N PHE A 57 2.68 -2.31 -1.43
CA PHE A 57 1.25 -2.18 -1.26
C PHE A 57 0.53 -2.30 -2.59
N VAL A 58 -0.62 -2.98 -2.59
CA VAL A 58 -1.58 -2.90 -3.68
C VAL A 58 -2.77 -2.09 -3.22
N PHE A 59 -3.09 -1.03 -3.97
CA PHE A 59 -4.25 -0.21 -3.73
C PHE A 59 -5.24 -0.32 -4.88
N VAL A 60 -6.53 -0.34 -4.54
CA VAL A 60 -7.65 -0.33 -5.47
C VAL A 60 -8.46 0.93 -5.25
N LYS A 61 -8.75 1.66 -6.33
CA LYS A 61 -9.60 2.85 -6.29
C LYS A 61 -10.61 2.86 -7.43
N SER A 62 -11.55 3.79 -7.34
CA SER A 62 -12.38 4.18 -8.48
C SER A 62 -11.53 4.96 -9.48
N ASN A 63 -11.59 4.62 -10.76
CA ASN A 63 -10.83 5.32 -11.81
C ASN A 63 -11.29 6.79 -12.00
N TRP A 64 -12.48 7.14 -11.50
CA TRP A 64 -12.98 8.52 -11.49
C TRP A 64 -12.30 9.42 -10.44
N VAL A 65 -11.54 8.84 -9.51
CA VAL A 65 -10.83 9.59 -8.48
C VAL A 65 -9.39 9.85 -8.93
N PRO A 66 -9.01 11.13 -9.19
CA PRO A 66 -7.68 11.45 -9.70
C PRO A 66 -6.58 11.32 -8.63
N SER A 67 -6.94 11.33 -7.34
CA SER A 67 -5.99 11.24 -6.25
C SER A 67 -5.54 9.81 -5.98
N ASP A 68 -4.24 9.62 -5.73
CA ASP A 68 -3.68 8.37 -5.20
C ASP A 68 -3.54 8.36 -3.67
N SER A 69 -4.16 9.33 -3.00
CA SER A 69 -4.19 9.32 -1.53
C SER A 69 -4.78 8.02 -1.01
N ALA A 70 -4.18 7.50 0.06
CA ALA A 70 -4.67 6.34 0.79
C ALA A 70 -6.11 6.56 1.29
N TRP A 71 -6.54 7.81 1.50
CA TRP A 71 -7.91 8.12 1.92
C TRP A 71 -8.97 7.72 0.88
N PHE A 72 -8.64 7.78 -0.41
CA PHE A 72 -9.56 7.43 -1.51
C PHE A 72 -9.27 6.07 -2.13
N SER A 73 -8.35 5.32 -1.53
CA SER A 73 -7.89 4.04 -2.04
C SER A 73 -8.10 2.97 -0.98
N CYS A 74 -8.62 1.82 -1.38
CA CYS A 74 -8.65 0.64 -0.52
C CYS A 74 -7.31 -0.09 -0.64
N ARG A 75 -6.67 -0.43 0.48
CA ARG A 75 -5.48 -1.28 0.48
C ARG A 75 -5.94 -2.74 0.31
N ALA A 76 -5.63 -3.34 -0.82
CA ALA A 76 -5.98 -4.71 -1.14
C ALA A 76 -4.94 -5.73 -0.62
N PHE A 77 -3.66 -5.34 -0.64
CA PHE A 77 -2.55 -6.22 -0.25
C PHE A 77 -1.42 -5.39 0.35
N TRP A 78 -0.72 -5.98 1.32
CA TRP A 78 0.47 -5.43 1.95
C TRP A 78 1.47 -6.54 2.24
N ALA A 79 2.68 -6.41 1.71
CA ALA A 79 3.82 -7.24 2.05
C ALA A 79 5.03 -6.40 2.44
N HIS A 80 5.84 -6.95 3.34
CA HIS A 80 7.18 -6.44 3.66
C HIS A 80 8.19 -6.88 2.60
N GLY A 81 9.24 -6.08 2.43
CA GLY A 81 10.29 -6.27 1.43
C GLY A 81 9.98 -5.68 0.06
N GLU A 82 10.74 -6.10 -0.92
CA GLU A 82 10.60 -5.61 -2.29
C GLU A 82 9.87 -6.57 -3.25
N PRO A 83 8.91 -7.42 -2.81
CA PRO A 83 8.40 -8.50 -3.64
C PRO A 83 7.88 -7.97 -4.97
N GLU A 84 8.22 -8.68 -6.03
CA GLU A 84 7.58 -8.52 -7.33
C GLU A 84 6.09 -8.87 -7.19
N ILE A 85 5.24 -7.98 -7.72
CA ILE A 85 3.78 -8.10 -7.70
C ILE A 85 3.27 -7.79 -9.10
N ASP A 86 2.49 -8.72 -9.65
CA ASP A 86 1.75 -8.55 -10.90
C ASP A 86 0.26 -8.45 -10.64
N LEU A 87 -0.40 -7.53 -11.35
CA LEU A 87 -1.84 -7.32 -11.25
C LEU A 87 -2.59 -7.84 -12.48
N GLU A 88 -3.55 -8.74 -12.26
CA GLU A 88 -4.40 -9.29 -13.33
C GLU A 88 -5.88 -9.15 -12.98
N TRP A 89 -6.66 -8.47 -13.84
CA TRP A 89 -8.11 -8.48 -13.73
C TRP A 89 -8.69 -9.73 -14.38
N ARG A 90 -9.35 -10.59 -13.60
CA ARG A 90 -10.03 -11.79 -14.12
C ARG A 90 -11.38 -11.44 -14.75
N ASP A 91 -12.03 -10.41 -14.22
CA ASP A 91 -13.28 -9.83 -14.71
C ASP A 91 -13.38 -8.37 -14.21
N ASN A 92 -14.51 -7.69 -14.44
CA ASN A 92 -14.74 -6.29 -14.02
C ASN A 92 -14.68 -6.04 -12.51
N SER A 93 -14.77 -7.10 -11.72
CA SER A 93 -14.94 -7.06 -10.27
C SER A 93 -14.00 -7.99 -9.51
N THR A 94 -13.09 -8.69 -10.17
CA THR A 94 -12.15 -9.62 -9.53
C THR A 94 -10.72 -9.26 -9.93
N LEU A 95 -9.94 -8.82 -8.94
CA LEU A 95 -8.51 -8.58 -9.06
C LEU A 95 -7.73 -9.77 -8.51
N LEU A 96 -6.89 -10.37 -9.34
CA LEU A 96 -5.87 -11.32 -8.94
C LEU A 96 -4.55 -10.57 -8.73
N ILE A 97 -3.98 -10.72 -7.54
CA ILE A 97 -2.67 -10.21 -7.15
C ILE A 97 -1.72 -11.40 -7.10
N LYS A 98 -0.82 -11.50 -8.08
CA LYS A 98 0.26 -12.49 -8.06
C LYS A 98 1.45 -11.85 -7.36
N HIS A 99 2.08 -12.56 -6.43
CA HIS A 99 3.19 -11.99 -5.68
C HIS A 99 4.28 -13.02 -5.41
N HIS A 100 5.52 -12.54 -5.39
CA HIS A 100 6.71 -13.29 -4.99
C HIS A 100 7.02 -13.12 -3.49
N ALA A 101 6.12 -12.48 -2.72
CA ALA A 101 6.27 -12.36 -1.27
C ALA A 101 6.13 -13.72 -0.57
N GLU A 102 7.08 -14.06 0.30
CA GLU A 102 6.91 -15.19 1.21
C GLU A 102 5.68 -15.02 2.10
N PRO A 103 4.95 -16.12 2.43
CA PRO A 103 3.77 -16.05 3.28
C PRO A 103 3.99 -15.34 4.64
N ARG A 104 5.20 -15.46 5.22
CA ARG A 104 5.56 -14.81 6.48
C ARG A 104 5.74 -13.29 6.37
N ASN A 105 5.99 -12.79 5.16
CA ASN A 105 6.20 -11.37 4.87
C ASN A 105 4.89 -10.66 4.45
N ILE A 106 3.78 -11.39 4.32
CA ILE A 106 2.47 -10.81 4.04
C ILE A 106 1.89 -10.24 5.35
N ALA A 107 1.73 -8.93 5.40
CA ALA A 107 1.21 -8.23 6.58
C ALA A 107 -0.32 -8.21 6.60
N ASP A 108 -0.96 -8.03 5.44
CA ASP A 108 -2.41 -7.88 5.34
C ASP A 108 -2.92 -8.16 3.92
N VAL A 109 -4.12 -8.74 3.83
CA VAL A 109 -4.85 -8.97 2.58
C VAL A 109 -6.33 -8.68 2.82
N ALA A 110 -6.86 -7.68 2.13
CA ALA A 110 -8.29 -7.41 2.17
C ALA A 110 -9.02 -8.43 1.28
N PRO A 111 -10.10 -9.08 1.74
CA PRO A 111 -10.87 -9.99 0.88
C PRO A 111 -11.66 -9.24 -0.21
N THR A 112 -12.01 -7.98 0.05
CA THR A 112 -12.75 -7.12 -0.86
C THR A 112 -12.34 -5.65 -0.72
N CYS A 113 -12.45 -4.91 -1.83
CA CYS A 113 -12.31 -3.46 -1.88
C CYS A 113 -13.55 -2.86 -2.57
N GLY A 114 -14.56 -2.51 -1.77
CA GLY A 114 -15.87 -2.10 -2.29
C GLY A 114 -16.56 -3.25 -3.02
N SER A 115 -16.77 -3.10 -4.33
CA SER A 115 -17.33 -4.15 -5.19
C SER A 115 -16.28 -5.06 -5.83
N VAL A 116 -15.00 -4.86 -5.54
CA VAL A 116 -13.91 -5.65 -6.10
C VAL A 116 -13.55 -6.78 -5.14
N LYS A 117 -13.63 -8.02 -5.60
CA LYS A 117 -13.09 -9.20 -4.93
C LYS A 117 -11.57 -9.25 -5.13
N ILE A 118 -10.84 -9.47 -4.05
CA ILE A 118 -9.38 -9.63 -4.08
C ILE A 118 -9.05 -11.10 -3.96
N VAL A 119 -8.21 -11.58 -4.87
CA VAL A 119 -7.65 -12.93 -4.85
C VAL A 119 -6.13 -12.79 -4.88
N THR A 120 -5.43 -13.49 -4.01
CA THR A 120 -3.97 -13.52 -4.00
C THR A 120 -3.45 -14.88 -4.43
N MET A 121 -2.28 -14.89 -5.07
CA MET A 121 -1.57 -16.11 -5.46
C MET A 121 -0.08 -15.90 -5.26
N ALA A 122 0.50 -16.69 -4.34
CA ALA A 122 1.93 -16.73 -4.14
C ALA A 122 2.60 -17.48 -5.30
N VAL A 123 3.67 -16.92 -5.86
CA VAL A 123 4.43 -17.46 -6.99
C VAL A 123 5.90 -17.58 -6.59
N GLU A 124 6.49 -18.75 -6.87
CA GLU A 124 7.91 -18.99 -6.64
C GLU A 124 8.76 -18.48 -7.83
N PRO A 125 10.04 -18.10 -7.62
CA PRO A 125 10.77 -18.10 -6.35
C PRO A 125 10.31 -16.96 -5.43
N PHE A 126 10.31 -17.18 -4.12
CA PHE A 126 9.99 -16.12 -3.18
C PHE A 126 11.20 -15.22 -2.95
N GLU A 127 10.93 -13.93 -2.76
CA GLU A 127 11.91 -12.98 -2.30
C GLU A 127 11.95 -12.99 -0.78
N ASP A 128 13.13 -13.33 -0.27
CA ASP A 128 13.43 -13.31 1.15
C ASP A 128 14.16 -12.01 1.50
N LEU A 129 13.71 -11.37 2.60
CA LEU A 129 14.23 -10.08 3.10
C LEU A 129 15.74 -10.11 3.37
#